data_AF-A0A1Y2CKF5-F1
#
_entry.id   AF-A0A1Y2CKF5-F1
#
_cell.length_a   1.000
_cell.length_b   1.000
_cell.length_c   1.000
_cell.angle_alpha   90.00
_cell.angle_beta   90.00
_cell.angle_gamma   90.00
#
_symmetry.space_group_name_H-M   'P 1'
#
loop_
_entity.id
_entity.type
_entity.pdbx_description
1 polymer ?
#
loop_
_entity_poly.entity_id
_entity_poly.type
_entity_poly.pdbx_seq_one_letter_code
_entity_poly.pdbx_strand_id
1 'polypeptide(L)'
;MKISLKLLFLLNSLFVLGNTIKSSNDTVESYVKNIIDFDNIIKLHYEDNVSNEALSSYLENGKKYAEDYYILNNKDQDLKDLEHKINKAVLSSLEESDSKYTGEPLSKRDNCPWYKRVYCEPMIVVFNQVCLRKCGRKDTRCLKDFCNDQYNCYLDCR
;
A
#
# COMPACT_ATOMS: atom_id res chain seq x y z
N MET A 1 -19.47 -14.93 26.93
CA MET A 1 -20.05 -14.87 25.58
C MET A 1 -18.89 -14.70 24.59
N LYS A 2 -18.47 -15.78 23.91
CA LYS A 2 -17.31 -15.74 22.99
C LYS A 2 -17.80 -15.25 21.63
N ILE A 3 -17.66 -13.95 21.37
CA ILE A 3 -17.81 -13.41 20.02
C ILE A 3 -16.63 -13.98 19.22
N SER A 4 -16.95 -14.81 18.23
CA SER A 4 -15.95 -15.43 17.35
C SER A 4 -15.20 -14.33 16.60
N LEU A 5 -13.86 -14.37 16.62
CA LEU A 5 -12.97 -13.45 15.89
C LEU A 5 -13.29 -13.44 14.37
N LYS A 6 -13.87 -14.52 13.85
CA LYS A 6 -14.37 -14.62 12.46
C LYS A 6 -15.59 -13.73 12.18
N LEU A 7 -16.36 -13.36 13.22
CA LEU A 7 -17.50 -12.46 13.10
C LEU A 7 -17.06 -11.00 13.02
N LEU A 8 -15.91 -10.64 13.61
CA LEU A 8 -15.32 -9.30 13.46
C LEU A 8 -14.79 -9.07 12.04
N PHE A 9 -14.23 -10.09 11.39
CA PHE A 9 -13.72 -9.99 10.02
C PHE A 9 -14.82 -9.79 8.96
N LEU A 10 -16.03 -10.27 9.21
CA LEU A 10 -17.17 -10.10 8.29
C LEU A 10 -17.89 -8.75 8.47
N LEU A 11 -17.61 -7.99 9.53
CA LEU A 11 -18.22 -6.68 9.79
C LEU A 11 -17.39 -5.50 9.26
N ASN A 12 -16.11 -5.70 8.95
CA ASN A 12 -15.25 -4.66 8.36
C ASN A 12 -15.40 -4.51 6.83
N SER A 13 -16.12 -5.41 6.16
CA SER A 13 -16.45 -5.25 4.73
C SER A 13 -17.54 -4.20 4.46
N LEU A 14 -18.10 -3.58 5.50
CA LEU A 14 -19.21 -2.61 5.40
C LEU A 14 -18.84 -1.17 5.78
N PHE A 15 -17.60 -0.88 6.19
CA PHE A 15 -17.14 0.47 6.54
C PHE A 15 -16.14 1.09 5.54
N VAL A 16 -16.09 0.60 4.31
CA VAL A 16 -15.56 1.39 3.18
C VAL A 16 -16.71 2.19 2.56
N LEU A 17 -17.38 3.00 3.38
CA LEU A 17 -18.32 4.02 2.90
C LEU A 17 -17.68 5.38 3.20
N GLY A 18 -16.59 5.64 2.47
CA GLY A 18 -16.04 6.98 2.35
C GLY A 18 -17.08 7.91 1.73
N ASN A 19 -17.20 9.11 2.30
CA ASN A 19 -18.15 10.16 1.93
C ASN A 19 -18.30 10.31 0.42
N THR A 20 -19.54 10.34 -0.06
CA THR A 20 -19.88 10.79 -1.41
C THR A 20 -19.46 12.24 -1.61
N ILE A 21 -18.40 12.52 -2.38
CA ILE A 21 -18.16 13.86 -2.94
C ILE A 21 -17.64 13.76 -4.38
N LYS A 22 -18.28 14.54 -5.23
CA LYS A 22 -17.99 14.80 -6.64
C LYS A 22 -17.08 16.04 -6.69
N SER A 23 -15.83 15.92 -7.17
CA SER A 23 -14.98 17.07 -7.49
C SER A 23 -14.08 16.77 -8.69
N SER A 24 -14.07 17.65 -9.68
CA SER A 24 -13.47 17.45 -11.00
C SER A 24 -11.95 17.62 -11.04
N ASN A 25 -11.25 17.39 -9.94
CA ASN A 25 -9.78 17.53 -9.84
C ASN A 25 -9.15 16.51 -8.88
N ASP A 26 -9.76 15.34 -8.73
CA ASP A 26 -9.26 14.33 -7.80
C ASP A 26 -8.00 13.65 -8.36
N THR A 27 -6.86 13.91 -7.73
CA THR A 27 -5.59 13.24 -8.02
C THR A 27 -5.62 11.81 -7.51
N VAL A 28 -4.79 10.92 -8.08
CA VAL A 28 -4.63 9.54 -7.59
C VAL A 28 -4.34 9.51 -6.08
N GLU A 29 -3.55 10.46 -5.58
CA GLU A 29 -3.25 10.60 -4.15
C GLU A 29 -4.52 10.88 -3.32
N SER A 30 -5.40 11.77 -3.78
CA SER A 30 -6.68 12.05 -3.11
C SER A 30 -7.53 10.79 -2.97
N TYR A 31 -7.66 10.02 -4.05
CA TYR A 31 -8.40 8.75 -4.03
C TYR A 31 -7.83 7.75 -3.03
N VAL A 32 -6.51 7.58 -3.02
CA VAL A 32 -5.83 6.68 -2.08
C VAL A 32 -6.06 7.11 -0.63
N LYS A 33 -5.85 8.40 -0.30
CA LYS A 33 -6.04 8.92 1.07
C LYS A 33 -7.49 8.89 1.55
N ASN A 34 -8.47 9.00 0.63
CA ASN A 34 -9.89 8.93 0.98
C ASN A 34 -10.40 7.49 1.21
N ILE A 35 -9.71 6.50 0.64
CA ILE A 35 -10.12 5.09 0.69
C ILE A 35 -9.39 4.35 1.82
N ILE A 36 -8.13 4.68 2.07
CA ILE A 36 -7.28 3.97 3.02
C ILE A 36 -7.04 4.85 4.25
N ASP A 37 -7.50 4.38 5.41
CA ASP A 37 -7.21 5.03 6.70
C ASP A 37 -5.82 4.65 7.20
N PHE A 38 -4.82 5.43 6.77
CA PHE A 38 -3.42 5.22 7.14
C PHE A 38 -3.15 5.42 8.63
N ASP A 39 -3.77 6.42 9.25
CA ASP A 39 -3.60 6.69 10.69
C ASP A 39 -4.08 5.49 11.51
N ASN A 40 -5.19 4.86 11.11
CA ASN A 40 -5.67 3.65 11.77
C ASN A 40 -4.76 2.44 11.53
N ILE A 41 -4.20 2.26 10.32
CA ILE A 41 -3.22 1.19 10.05
C ILE A 41 -2.01 1.31 10.99
N ILE A 42 -1.49 2.52 11.19
CA ILE A 42 -0.37 2.76 12.10
C ILE A 42 -0.76 2.43 13.55
N LYS A 43 -1.96 2.81 14.00
CA LYS A 43 -2.46 2.42 15.33
C LYS A 43 -2.58 0.91 15.48
N LEU A 44 -3.18 0.22 14.51
CA LEU A 44 -3.33 -1.24 14.55
C LEU A 44 -1.97 -1.96 14.67
N HIS A 45 -0.94 -1.39 14.04
CA HIS A 45 0.43 -1.90 14.16
C HIS A 45 1.01 -1.72 15.57
N TYR A 46 0.97 -0.50 16.11
CA TYR A 46 1.64 -0.18 17.37
C TYR A 46 0.84 -0.56 18.61
N GLU A 47 -0.50 -0.60 18.53
CA GLU A 47 -1.40 -0.74 19.68
C GLU A 47 -2.13 -2.09 19.71
N ASP A 48 -2.57 -2.61 18.56
CA ASP A 48 -3.51 -3.74 18.52
C ASP A 48 -2.89 -5.09 18.13
N ASN A 49 -1.55 -5.18 18.06
CA ASN A 49 -0.80 -6.41 17.75
C ASN A 49 -1.35 -7.15 16.51
N VAL A 50 -1.85 -6.40 15.52
CA VAL A 50 -2.31 -6.96 14.25
C VAL A 50 -1.10 -7.43 13.46
N SER A 51 -1.20 -8.62 12.87
CA SER A 51 -0.07 -9.19 12.13
C SER A 51 0.23 -8.38 10.87
N ASN A 52 1.50 -8.36 10.47
CA ASN A 52 1.95 -7.70 9.25
C ASN A 52 1.18 -8.20 8.02
N GLU A 53 0.90 -9.50 7.94
CA GLU A 53 0.16 -10.10 6.82
C GLU A 53 -1.29 -9.58 6.71
N ALA A 54 -1.93 -9.34 7.86
CA ALA A 54 -3.28 -8.79 7.89
C ALA A 54 -3.28 -7.31 7.44
N LEU A 55 -2.29 -6.53 7.87
CA LEU A 55 -2.12 -5.13 7.47
C LEU A 55 -1.74 -5.01 5.98
N SER A 56 -0.85 -5.88 5.50
CA SER A 56 -0.52 -6.02 4.08
C SER A 56 -1.77 -6.32 3.24
N SER A 57 -2.60 -7.26 3.68
CA SER A 57 -3.85 -7.62 2.98
C SER A 57 -4.83 -6.45 2.96
N TYR A 58 -4.94 -5.70 4.06
CA TYR A 58 -5.78 -4.49 4.12
C TYR A 58 -5.30 -3.43 3.12
N LEU A 59 -3.99 -3.17 3.09
CA LEU A 59 -3.37 -2.24 2.15
C LEU A 59 -3.57 -2.67 0.69
N GLU A 60 -3.42 -3.95 0.37
CA GLU A 60 -3.62 -4.48 -0.98
C GLU A 60 -5.08 -4.34 -1.44
N ASN A 61 -6.04 -4.64 -0.57
CA ASN A 61 -7.47 -4.47 -0.87
C ASN A 61 -7.85 -3.00 -1.05
N GLY A 62 -7.36 -2.13 -0.16
CA GLY A 62 -7.58 -0.68 -0.28
C GLY A 62 -6.96 -0.11 -1.56
N LYS A 63 -5.75 -0.56 -1.90
CA LYS A 63 -5.07 -0.22 -3.16
C LYS A 63 -5.91 -0.57 -4.38
N LYS A 64 -6.38 -1.82 -4.45
CA LYS A 64 -7.20 -2.32 -5.56
C LYS A 64 -8.51 -1.54 -5.68
N TYR A 65 -9.17 -1.26 -4.55
CA TYR A 65 -10.39 -0.47 -4.56
C TYR A 65 -10.13 0.97 -5.03
N ALA A 66 -9.02 1.59 -4.62
CA ALA A 66 -8.62 2.91 -5.10
C ALA A 66 -8.34 2.93 -6.61
N GLU A 67 -7.69 1.90 -7.13
CA GLU A 67 -7.47 1.71 -8.56
C GLU A 67 -8.80 1.60 -9.33
N ASP A 68 -9.66 0.66 -8.92
CA ASP A 68 -10.96 0.43 -9.56
C ASP A 68 -11.82 1.70 -9.54
N TYR A 69 -11.87 2.37 -8.39
CA TYR A 69 -12.66 3.59 -8.23
C TYR A 69 -12.07 4.76 -9.03
N TYR A 70 -10.74 4.86 -9.17
CA TYR A 70 -10.11 5.85 -10.05
C TYR A 70 -10.49 5.62 -11.51
N ILE A 71 -10.37 4.39 -12.00
CA ILE A 71 -10.67 4.00 -13.39
C ILE A 71 -12.13 4.30 -13.73
N LEU A 72 -13.06 3.95 -12.84
CA LEU A 72 -14.50 4.18 -13.05
C LEU A 72 -14.86 5.66 -13.18
N ASN A 73 -14.16 6.53 -12.44
CA ASN A 73 -14.40 7.97 -12.42
C ASN A 73 -13.56 8.75 -13.46
N ASN A 74 -12.53 8.15 -14.05
CA ASN A 74 -11.61 8.79 -15.00
C ASN A 74 -11.45 7.97 -16.29
N LYS A 75 -12.57 7.79 -17.01
CA LYS A 75 -12.74 6.82 -18.11
C LYS A 75 -11.80 6.97 -19.34
N ASP A 76 -11.04 8.06 -19.45
CA ASP A 76 -10.21 8.38 -20.63
C ASP A 76 -8.70 8.55 -20.31
N GLN A 77 -8.22 8.07 -19.15
CA GLN A 77 -6.81 8.23 -18.79
C GLN A 77 -5.90 7.10 -19.26
N ASP A 78 -4.66 7.49 -19.59
CA ASP A 78 -3.55 6.56 -19.82
C ASP A 78 -3.20 5.84 -18.50
N LEU A 79 -3.58 4.56 -18.43
CA LEU A 79 -3.36 3.70 -17.28
C LEU A 79 -1.89 3.30 -17.09
N LYS A 80 -1.03 3.64 -18.04
CA LYS A 80 0.38 3.19 -18.09
C LYS A 80 1.22 3.65 -16.89
N ASP A 81 0.70 4.56 -16.05
CA ASP A 81 1.36 5.04 -14.83
C ASP A 81 0.44 5.00 -13.58
N LEU A 82 -0.77 4.42 -13.68
CA LEU A 82 -1.73 4.44 -12.57
C LEU A 82 -1.24 3.63 -11.37
N GLU A 83 -0.82 2.38 -11.61
CA GLU A 83 -0.28 1.49 -10.57
C GLU A 83 0.92 2.15 -9.86
N HIS A 84 1.81 2.78 -10.62
CA HIS A 84 2.97 3.50 -10.08
C HIS A 84 2.55 4.66 -9.16
N LYS A 85 1.60 5.50 -9.61
CA LYS A 85 1.07 6.62 -8.81
C LYS A 85 0.38 6.14 -7.54
N ILE A 86 -0.39 5.06 -7.62
CA ILE A 86 -1.06 4.46 -6.46
C ILE A 86 -0.03 3.94 -5.45
N ASN A 87 0.95 3.15 -5.91
CA ASN A 87 1.99 2.60 -5.04
C ASN A 87 2.77 3.72 -4.33
N LYS A 88 3.10 4.79 -5.06
CA LYS A 88 3.74 5.98 -4.50
C LYS A 88 2.86 6.66 -3.44
N ALA A 89 1.58 6.87 -3.74
CA ALA A 89 0.65 7.50 -2.80
C ALA A 89 0.47 6.69 -1.51
N VAL A 90 0.38 5.35 -1.61
CA VAL A 90 0.28 4.47 -0.44
C VAL A 90 1.55 4.56 0.41
N LEU A 91 2.73 4.42 -0.18
CA LEU A 91 4.01 4.49 0.53
C LEU A 91 4.19 5.84 1.24
N SER A 92 3.97 6.96 0.53
CA SER A 92 4.12 8.29 1.11
C SER A 92 3.12 8.56 2.23
N SER A 93 1.89 8.05 2.12
CA SER A 93 0.88 8.23 3.18
C SER A 93 1.18 7.39 4.42
N LEU A 94 1.67 6.16 4.24
CA LEU A 94 2.17 5.34 5.35
C LEU A 94 3.35 6.00 6.07
N GLU A 95 4.30 6.54 5.30
CA GLU A 95 5.45 7.29 5.82
C GLU A 95 5.02 8.54 6.61
N GLU A 96 4.06 9.30 6.09
CA GLU A 96 3.48 10.47 6.74
C GLU A 96 2.83 10.10 8.08
N SER A 97 1.93 9.10 8.09
CA SER A 97 1.22 8.65 9.29
C SER A 97 2.17 8.03 10.34
N ASP A 98 3.17 7.24 9.93
CA ASP A 98 4.17 6.66 10.82
C ASP A 98 5.01 7.75 11.51
N SER A 99 5.44 8.75 10.75
CA SER A 99 6.21 9.90 11.26
C SER A 99 5.38 10.72 12.25
N LYS A 100 4.10 10.93 11.94
CA LYS A 100 3.15 11.62 12.83
C LYS A 100 2.93 10.86 14.14
N TYR A 101 2.77 9.54 14.08
CA TYR A 101 2.47 8.72 15.26
C TYR A 101 3.65 8.63 16.23
N THR A 102 4.86 8.41 15.71
CA THR A 102 6.07 8.19 16.52
C THR A 102 6.80 9.48 16.92
N GLY A 103 6.48 10.60 16.27
CA GLY A 103 7.06 11.92 16.58
C GLY A 103 8.52 12.11 16.12
N GLU A 104 9.09 11.17 15.35
CA GLU A 104 10.46 11.26 14.83
C GLU A 104 10.48 11.16 13.30
N PRO A 105 11.32 11.92 12.58
CA PRO A 105 11.50 11.74 11.15
C PRO A 105 12.25 10.44 10.82
N LEU A 106 11.86 9.79 9.73
CA LEU A 106 12.35 8.46 9.34
C LEU A 106 13.86 8.36 9.09
N SER A 107 14.52 9.48 8.81
CA SER A 107 15.98 9.56 8.69
C SER A 107 16.75 9.15 9.95
N LYS A 108 16.05 8.94 11.08
CA LYS A 108 16.64 8.62 12.38
C LYS A 108 16.31 7.23 12.93
N ARG A 109 15.38 6.48 12.32
CA ARG A 109 14.73 5.35 13.02
C ARG A 109 15.13 3.95 12.56
N ASP A 110 15.35 3.71 11.28
CA ASP A 110 15.79 2.40 10.77
C ASP A 110 16.16 2.48 9.28
N ASN A 111 17.13 1.68 8.83
CA ASN A 111 17.38 1.47 7.39
C ASN A 111 16.16 0.84 6.68
N CYS A 112 15.28 0.18 7.45
CA CYS A 112 14.13 -0.57 6.96
C CYS A 112 12.87 -0.30 7.81
N PRO A 113 12.21 0.86 7.62
CA PRO A 113 11.00 1.20 8.36
C PRO A 113 9.93 0.11 8.23
N TRP A 114 9.17 -0.11 9.31
CA TRP A 114 8.15 -1.15 9.35
C TRP A 114 7.14 -1.03 8.20
N TYR A 115 6.67 0.18 7.90
CA TYR A 115 5.66 0.37 6.86
C TYR A 115 6.16 -0.05 5.47
N LYS A 116 7.48 0.08 5.20
CA LYS A 116 8.09 -0.43 3.97
C LYS A 116 8.07 -1.95 3.96
N ARG A 117 8.36 -2.62 5.09
CA ARG A 117 8.29 -4.09 5.17
C ARG A 117 6.88 -4.59 4.89
N VAL A 118 5.89 -4.05 5.59
CA VAL A 118 4.48 -4.47 5.43
C VAL A 118 3.95 -4.22 4.03
N TYR A 119 4.31 -3.10 3.40
CA TYR A 119 3.81 -2.81 2.06
C TYR A 119 4.62 -3.50 0.96
N CYS A 120 5.95 -3.49 1.06
CA CYS A 120 6.84 -3.95 -0.02
C CYS A 120 7.18 -5.44 0.05
N GLU A 121 7.23 -6.11 1.21
CA GLU A 121 7.58 -7.54 1.27
C GLU A 121 6.60 -8.45 0.49
N PRO A 122 5.27 -8.30 0.63
CA PRO A 122 4.31 -9.10 -0.14
C PRO A 122 4.44 -8.83 -1.64
N MET A 123 4.67 -7.56 -2.00
CA MET A 123 4.93 -7.17 -3.37
C MET A 123 6.19 -7.84 -3.88
N ILE A 124 7.30 -7.84 -3.13
CA ILE A 124 8.58 -8.45 -3.52
C ILE A 124 8.45 -9.96 -3.77
N VAL A 125 7.58 -10.69 -3.06
CA VAL A 125 7.37 -12.12 -3.32
C VAL A 125 6.70 -12.33 -4.68
N VAL A 126 5.63 -11.60 -4.98
CA VAL A 126 4.91 -11.68 -6.26
C VAL A 126 5.78 -11.14 -7.40
N PHE A 127 6.42 -10.01 -7.15
CA PHE A 127 7.35 -9.31 -8.01
C PHE A 127 8.56 -10.16 -8.36
N ASN A 128 9.21 -10.83 -7.40
CA ASN A 128 10.31 -11.75 -7.70
C ASN A 128 9.83 -12.89 -8.61
N GLN A 129 8.63 -13.43 -8.44
CA GLN A 129 8.14 -14.47 -9.35
C GLN A 129 7.89 -13.96 -10.78
N VAL A 130 7.34 -12.76 -10.94
CA VAL A 130 7.06 -12.14 -12.24
C VAL A 130 8.35 -11.64 -12.91
N CYS A 131 9.19 -10.94 -12.15
CA CYS A 131 10.48 -10.42 -12.59
C CYS A 131 11.48 -11.53 -12.91
N LEU A 132 11.60 -12.59 -12.09
CA LEU A 132 12.48 -13.71 -12.40
C LEU A 132 11.99 -14.50 -13.62
N ARG A 133 10.68 -14.50 -13.91
CA ARG A 133 10.14 -15.05 -15.17
C ARG A 133 10.49 -14.18 -16.38
N LYS A 134 10.46 -12.85 -16.23
CA LYS A 134 10.71 -11.90 -17.34
C LYS A 134 12.20 -11.68 -17.62
N CYS A 135 13.00 -11.47 -16.57
CA CYS A 135 14.42 -11.15 -16.63
C CYS A 135 15.34 -12.39 -16.52
N GLY A 136 14.82 -13.52 -16.01
CA GLY A 136 15.65 -14.68 -15.67
C GLY A 136 16.48 -14.45 -14.39
N ARG A 137 16.86 -15.54 -13.71
CA ARG A 137 17.55 -15.49 -12.39
C ARG A 137 18.92 -14.82 -12.37
N LYS A 138 19.54 -14.56 -13.53
CA LYS A 138 20.94 -14.10 -13.63
C LYS A 138 21.08 -12.67 -14.19
N ASP A 139 20.02 -12.04 -14.68
CA ASP A 139 20.10 -10.68 -15.20
C ASP A 139 19.79 -9.66 -14.10
N THR A 140 20.81 -9.38 -13.29
CA THR A 140 20.74 -8.44 -12.17
C THR A 140 20.50 -7.00 -12.61
N ARG A 141 20.76 -6.66 -13.87
CA ARG A 141 20.50 -5.32 -14.42
C ARG A 141 19.03 -5.19 -14.85
N CYS A 142 18.46 -6.18 -15.52
CA CYS A 142 17.03 -6.22 -15.80
C CYS A 142 16.20 -6.25 -14.50
N LEU A 143 16.64 -7.03 -13.51
CA LEU A 143 16.04 -7.06 -12.17
C LEU A 143 16.20 -5.73 -11.41
N LYS A 144 17.09 -4.85 -11.83
CA LYS A 144 17.22 -3.51 -11.26
C LYS A 144 16.37 -2.51 -12.03
N ASP A 145 16.48 -2.50 -13.35
CA ASP A 145 15.88 -1.45 -14.18
C ASP A 145 14.39 -1.73 -14.47
N PHE A 146 14.04 -2.95 -14.91
CA PHE A 146 12.64 -3.28 -15.20
C PHE A 146 11.80 -3.41 -13.93
N CYS A 147 12.39 -3.92 -12.88
CA CYS A 147 11.69 -4.26 -11.66
C CYS A 147 11.61 -3.03 -10.73
N ASN A 148 12.69 -2.30 -10.49
CA ASN A 148 12.61 -1.15 -9.58
C ASN A 148 11.77 0.00 -10.15
N ASP A 149 11.76 0.20 -11.48
CA ASP A 149 10.98 1.28 -12.11
C ASP A 149 9.47 1.01 -12.06
N GLN A 150 9.06 -0.26 -12.03
CA GLN A 150 7.64 -0.63 -12.10
C GLN A 150 6.94 -0.60 -10.74
N TYR A 151 7.64 -0.82 -9.62
CA TYR A 151 6.98 -1.06 -8.32
C TYR A 151 7.35 -0.10 -7.18
N ASN A 152 8.30 0.84 -7.33
CA ASN A 152 8.71 1.84 -6.31
C ASN A 152 9.06 1.29 -4.91
N CYS A 153 9.05 -0.02 -4.72
CA CYS A 153 9.20 -0.68 -3.44
C CYS A 153 10.57 -1.35 -3.39
N TYR A 154 11.52 -0.68 -2.75
CA TYR A 154 12.86 -1.22 -2.49
C TYR A 154 13.06 -1.42 -0.99
N LEU A 155 13.45 -2.64 -0.62
CA LEU A 155 13.87 -2.99 0.74
C LEU A 155 15.39 -3.11 0.78
N ASP A 156 16.09 -2.03 1.14
CA ASP A 156 17.51 -2.09 1.52
C ASP A 156 17.63 -2.22 3.04
N CYS A 157 17.46 -3.44 3.54
CA CYS A 157 17.43 -3.70 4.98
C CYS A 157 18.77 -4.23 5.51
N ARG A 158 19.89 -3.82 4.89
CA ARG A 158 21.26 -4.22 5.28
C ARG A 158 21.88 -3.31 6.33
#